data_AF-A0A2R7QJ90-F1
#
_entry.id   AF-A0A2R7QJ90-F1
#
_cell.length_a   1.000
_cell.length_b   1.000
_cell.length_c   1.000
_cell.angle_alpha   90.00
_cell.angle_beta   90.00
_cell.angle_gamma   90.00
#
_symmetry.space_group_name_H-M   'P 1'
#
loop_
_entity.id
_entity.type
_entity.pdbx_description
1 polymer ?
#
loop_
_entity_poly.entity_id
_entity_poly.type
_entity_poly.pdbx_seq_one_letter_code
_entity_poly.pdbx_strand_id
1 'polypeptide(L)'
;MEQHPQKNLDAERRALHAVEHHHGEMLAELRERVAALIRAVEEPASGAGADARNALAMWCEQELVPHALAEEGPLYSGPGNTVQGRLLVEGMLAEHQAIVGLVERLRVAQGVQAAATGTAIQELFAVHLDKENRLLMPFIVQSPELSLADSVEGLHELVGHGREHGHEHEHEADRQL
;
A
#
# COMPACT_ATOMS: atom_id res chain seq x y z
N MET A 1 17.32 -34.52 13.97
CA MET A 1 16.35 -33.45 14.28
C MET A 1 17.07 -32.15 14.03
N GLU A 2 16.93 -31.59 12.83
CA GLU A 2 17.33 -30.20 12.61
C GLU A 2 16.45 -29.34 13.50
N GLN A 3 17.09 -28.62 14.42
CA GLN A 3 16.42 -27.61 15.23
C GLN A 3 16.08 -26.48 14.27
N HIS A 4 14.81 -26.38 13.87
CA HIS A 4 14.33 -25.17 13.22
C HIS A 4 14.64 -24.00 14.16
N PRO A 5 15.33 -22.94 13.69
CA PRO A 5 15.60 -21.79 14.53
C PRO A 5 14.26 -21.28 15.08
N GLN A 6 14.20 -21.14 16.40
CA GLN A 6 12.99 -20.73 17.08
C GLN A 6 12.60 -19.34 16.58
N LYS A 7 11.42 -19.23 15.98
CA LYS A 7 10.87 -18.00 15.39
C LYS A 7 10.99 -16.83 16.37
N ASN A 8 11.57 -15.72 15.92
CA ASN A 8 11.78 -14.54 16.74
C ASN A 8 10.49 -13.72 16.84
N LEU A 9 9.68 -13.98 17.87
CA LEU A 9 8.37 -13.35 18.07
C LEU A 9 8.42 -11.81 18.17
N ASP A 10 9.52 -11.24 18.66
CA ASP A 10 9.67 -9.79 18.72
C ASP A 10 9.95 -9.19 17.34
N ALA A 11 10.68 -9.91 16.47
CA ALA A 11 10.86 -9.50 15.07
C ALA A 11 9.54 -9.56 14.31
N GLU A 12 8.76 -10.63 14.48
CA GLU A 12 7.42 -10.78 13.89
C GLU A 12 6.47 -9.66 14.30
N ARG A 13 6.43 -9.32 15.60
CA ARG A 13 5.61 -8.21 16.09
C ARG A 13 6.02 -6.87 15.53
N ARG A 14 7.33 -6.61 15.38
CA ARG A 14 7.82 -5.37 14.77
C ARG A 14 7.46 -5.30 13.29
N ALA A 15 7.64 -6.38 12.55
CA ALA A 15 7.24 -6.48 11.15
C ALA A 15 5.75 -6.24 10.97
N LEU A 16 4.90 -6.93 11.76
CA LEU A 16 3.46 -6.74 11.73
C LEU A 16 3.05 -5.28 11.97
N HIS A 17 3.56 -4.65 13.04
CA HIS A 17 3.23 -3.26 13.35
C HIS A 17 3.72 -2.30 12.25
N ALA A 18 4.89 -2.54 11.67
CA ALA A 18 5.43 -1.69 10.62
C ALA A 18 4.57 -1.74 9.34
N VAL A 19 4.17 -2.95 8.92
CA VAL A 19 3.30 -3.14 7.76
C VAL A 19 1.90 -2.54 8.02
N GLU A 20 1.30 -2.81 9.20
CA GLU A 20 0.00 -2.22 9.57
C GLU A 20 0.03 -0.69 9.57
N HIS A 21 1.14 -0.10 10.04
CA HIS A 21 1.33 1.34 10.03
C HIS A 21 1.41 1.89 8.61
N HIS A 22 2.26 1.30 7.77
CA HIS A 22 2.42 1.66 6.36
C HIS A 22 1.09 1.57 5.58
N HIS A 23 0.34 0.48 5.79
CA HIS A 23 -1.01 0.30 5.21
C HIS A 23 -1.97 1.40 5.66
N GLY A 24 -1.90 1.80 6.93
CA GLY A 24 -2.70 2.89 7.47
C GLY A 24 -2.38 4.24 6.81
N GLU A 25 -1.10 4.54 6.62
CA GLU A 25 -0.64 5.77 5.94
C GLU A 25 -1.09 5.80 4.48
N MET A 26 -0.87 4.71 3.74
CA MET A 26 -1.24 4.60 2.33
C MET A 26 -2.75 4.73 2.12
N LEU A 27 -3.57 4.10 2.97
CA LEU A 27 -5.03 4.23 2.90
C LEU A 27 -5.51 5.65 3.24
N ALA A 28 -4.86 6.32 4.19
CA ALA A 28 -5.18 7.70 4.54
C ALA A 28 -4.89 8.65 3.37
N GLU A 29 -3.73 8.50 2.72
CA GLU A 29 -3.36 9.31 1.55
C GLU A 29 -4.30 9.06 0.36
N LEU A 30 -4.66 7.80 0.08
CA LEU A 30 -5.63 7.45 -0.96
C LEU A 30 -6.98 8.13 -0.71
N ARG A 31 -7.49 8.08 0.52
CA ARG A 31 -8.75 8.73 0.91
C ARG A 31 -8.70 10.24 0.71
N GLU A 32 -7.60 10.88 1.08
CA GLU A 32 -7.44 12.33 0.89
C GLU A 32 -7.50 12.70 -0.60
N ARG A 33 -6.76 11.98 -1.45
CA ARG A 33 -6.70 12.20 -2.89
C ARG A 33 -8.05 11.95 -3.58
N VAL A 34 -8.75 10.88 -3.19
CA VAL A 34 -10.11 10.60 -3.70
C VAL A 34 -11.10 11.68 -3.26
N ALA A 35 -11.05 12.12 -2.01
CA ALA A 35 -11.90 13.23 -1.54
C ALA A 35 -11.60 14.54 -2.29
N ALA A 36 -10.34 14.83 -2.61
CA ALA A 36 -9.97 15.98 -3.42
C ALA A 36 -10.53 15.89 -4.85
N LEU A 37 -10.48 14.71 -5.47
CA LEU A 37 -11.09 14.45 -6.78
C LEU A 37 -12.61 14.66 -6.74
N ILE A 38 -13.30 14.12 -5.72
CA ILE A 38 -14.75 14.28 -5.57
C ILE A 38 -15.11 15.76 -5.46
N ARG A 39 -14.44 16.53 -4.58
CA ARG A 39 -14.69 17.98 -4.43
C ARG A 39 -14.47 18.74 -5.75
N ALA A 40 -13.41 18.41 -6.48
CA ALA A 40 -13.11 19.05 -7.77
C ALA A 40 -14.13 18.70 -8.87
N VAL A 41 -14.82 17.57 -8.75
CA VAL A 41 -15.93 17.18 -9.63
C VAL A 41 -17.25 17.84 -9.22
N GLU A 42 -17.49 18.05 -7.93
CA GLU A 42 -18.71 18.68 -7.40
C GLU A 42 -18.75 20.19 -7.62
N GLU A 43 -17.60 20.86 -7.55
CA GLU A 43 -17.45 22.29 -7.79
C GLU A 43 -16.50 22.53 -8.98
N PRO A 44 -17.00 22.41 -10.24
CA PRO A 44 -16.12 22.41 -11.41
C PRO A 44 -15.58 23.81 -11.68
N ALA A 45 -14.37 24.08 -11.20
CA ALA A 45 -13.49 25.08 -11.80
C ALA A 45 -12.84 24.51 -13.07
N SER A 46 -12.54 25.35 -14.06
CA SER A 46 -11.92 24.90 -15.31
C SER A 46 -10.62 24.14 -15.03
N GLY A 47 -10.58 22.84 -15.35
CA GLY A 47 -9.38 22.00 -15.25
C GLY A 47 -9.18 21.25 -13.93
N ALA A 48 -9.77 21.72 -12.82
CA ALA A 48 -9.49 21.20 -11.48
C ALA A 48 -9.76 19.69 -11.32
N GLY A 49 -10.84 19.17 -11.89
CA GLY A 49 -11.15 17.74 -11.85
C GLY A 49 -10.16 16.88 -12.66
N ALA A 50 -9.63 17.40 -13.77
CA ALA A 50 -8.62 16.69 -14.56
C ALA A 50 -7.28 16.66 -13.85
N ASP A 51 -6.89 17.75 -13.19
CA ASP A 51 -5.66 17.83 -12.40
C ASP A 51 -5.72 16.89 -11.19
N ALA A 52 -6.82 16.90 -10.44
CA ALA A 52 -7.01 16.00 -9.30
C ALA A 52 -6.98 14.52 -9.71
N ARG A 53 -7.61 14.18 -10.84
CA ARG A 53 -7.55 12.82 -11.40
C ARG A 53 -6.12 12.42 -11.78
N ASN A 54 -5.39 13.30 -12.47
CA ASN A 54 -4.01 13.03 -12.87
C ASN A 54 -3.11 12.83 -11.65
N ALA A 55 -3.29 13.64 -10.60
CA ALA A 55 -2.56 13.49 -9.35
C ALA A 55 -2.87 12.17 -8.63
N LEU A 56 -4.14 11.73 -8.63
CA LEU A 56 -4.52 10.43 -8.07
C LEU A 56 -3.94 9.27 -8.91
N ALA A 57 -4.08 9.32 -10.23
CA ALA A 57 -3.55 8.28 -11.12
C ALA A 57 -2.03 8.15 -11.00
N MET A 58 -1.31 9.27 -10.96
CA MET A 58 0.15 9.29 -10.78
C MET A 58 0.56 8.65 -9.45
N TRP A 59 -0.11 9.00 -8.35
CA TRP A 59 0.17 8.37 -7.06
C TRP A 59 -0.14 6.86 -7.08
N CYS A 60 -1.23 6.45 -7.71
CA CYS A 60 -1.53 5.03 -7.84
C CYS A 60 -0.44 4.27 -8.63
N GLU A 61 0.08 4.87 -9.70
CA GLU A 61 1.13 4.28 -10.53
C GLU A 61 2.50 4.24 -9.82
N GLN A 62 2.78 5.20 -8.93
CA GLN A 62 4.08 5.34 -8.27
C GLN A 62 4.15 4.64 -6.91
N GLU A 63 3.03 4.54 -6.19
CA GLU A 63 3.00 4.06 -4.81
C GLU A 63 2.15 2.80 -4.69
N LEU A 64 0.85 2.89 -4.99
CA LEU A 64 -0.09 1.80 -4.71
C LEU A 64 0.11 0.55 -5.57
N VAL A 65 0.38 0.70 -6.88
CA VAL A 65 0.64 -0.46 -7.76
C VAL A 65 1.98 -1.11 -7.44
N PRO A 66 3.10 -0.37 -7.31
CA PRO A 66 4.37 -0.96 -6.88
C PRO A 66 4.29 -1.68 -5.53
N HIS A 67 3.58 -1.12 -4.56
CA HIS A 67 3.33 -1.76 -3.26
C HIS A 67 2.63 -3.12 -3.42
N ALA A 68 1.47 -3.16 -4.09
CA ALA A 68 0.74 -4.41 -4.33
C ALA A 68 1.61 -5.48 -5.04
N LEU A 69 2.39 -5.08 -6.04
CA LEU A 69 3.27 -6.02 -6.77
C LEU A 69 4.46 -6.50 -5.91
N ALA A 70 4.95 -5.67 -4.99
CA ALA A 70 6.05 -6.02 -4.11
C ALA A 70 5.68 -7.14 -3.11
N GLU A 71 4.39 -7.31 -2.80
CA GLU A 71 3.89 -8.34 -1.87
C GLU A 71 3.80 -9.73 -2.51
N GLU A 72 3.49 -9.79 -3.80
CA GLU A 72 3.07 -11.05 -4.46
C GLU A 72 4.11 -12.17 -4.36
N GLY A 73 5.40 -11.83 -4.41
CA GLY A 73 6.46 -12.81 -4.23
C GLY A 73 6.72 -13.09 -2.75
N PRO A 74 7.33 -12.15 -2.01
CA PRO A 74 7.84 -12.39 -0.66
C PRO A 74 6.75 -12.66 0.39
N LEU A 75 5.65 -11.92 0.34
CA LEU A 75 4.59 -12.01 1.35
C LEU A 75 3.61 -13.14 1.04
N TYR A 76 3.26 -13.34 -0.24
CA TYR A 76 2.21 -14.29 -0.63
C TYR A 76 2.70 -15.69 -0.96
N SER A 77 3.97 -15.88 -1.34
CA SER A 77 4.47 -17.20 -1.76
C SER A 77 4.35 -18.26 -0.66
N GLY A 78 4.77 -17.95 0.56
CA GLY A 78 4.65 -18.84 1.72
C GLY A 78 3.21 -19.28 1.98
N PRO A 79 2.30 -18.37 2.37
CA PRO A 79 0.90 -18.71 2.64
C PRO A 79 0.16 -19.29 1.42
N GLY A 80 0.48 -18.87 0.20
CA GLY A 80 -0.11 -19.38 -1.04
C GLY A 80 0.18 -20.86 -1.30
N ASN A 81 1.27 -21.39 -0.73
CA ASN A 81 1.62 -22.81 -0.81
C ASN A 81 0.97 -23.67 0.30
N THR A 82 0.18 -23.08 1.19
CA THR A 82 -0.54 -23.80 2.26
C THR A 82 -1.99 -24.08 1.90
N VAL A 83 -2.58 -25.14 2.45
CA VAL A 83 -4.00 -25.47 2.20
C VAL A 83 -4.93 -24.37 2.74
N GLN A 84 -4.57 -23.80 3.89
CA GLN A 84 -5.34 -22.78 4.60
C GLN A 84 -5.28 -21.41 3.90
N GLY A 85 -4.09 -21.02 3.41
CA GLY A 85 -3.86 -19.69 2.83
C GLY A 85 -4.12 -19.57 1.34
N ARG A 86 -4.05 -20.67 0.57
CA ARG A 86 -4.07 -20.61 -0.91
C ARG A 86 -5.26 -19.86 -1.50
N LEU A 87 -6.48 -20.13 -1.04
CA LEU A 87 -7.69 -19.49 -1.59
C LEU A 87 -7.77 -18.00 -1.24
N LEU A 88 -7.26 -17.60 -0.07
CA LEU A 88 -7.18 -16.20 0.31
C LEU A 88 -6.19 -15.45 -0.59
N VAL A 89 -4.98 -16.02 -0.77
CA VAL A 89 -3.94 -15.45 -1.63
C VAL A 89 -4.42 -15.34 -3.08
N GLU A 90 -5.08 -16.37 -3.63
CA GLU A 90 -5.64 -16.32 -4.98
C GLU A 90 -6.65 -15.17 -5.13
N GLY A 91 -7.52 -14.98 -4.13
CA GLY A 91 -8.45 -13.85 -4.09
C GLY A 91 -7.74 -12.49 -4.01
N MET A 92 -6.69 -12.36 -3.20
CA MET A 92 -5.92 -11.12 -3.07
C MET A 92 -5.16 -10.76 -4.34
N LEU A 93 -4.57 -11.75 -5.03
CA LEU A 93 -3.95 -11.55 -6.36
C LEU A 93 -4.96 -11.10 -7.41
N ALA A 94 -6.19 -11.63 -7.39
CA ALA A 94 -7.25 -11.17 -8.28
C ALA A 94 -7.66 -9.73 -7.99
N GLU A 95 -7.59 -9.30 -6.72
CA GLU A 95 -7.85 -7.91 -6.34
C GLU A 95 -6.74 -6.97 -6.79
N HIS A 96 -5.46 -7.36 -6.70
CA HIS A 96 -4.35 -6.60 -7.29
C HIS A 96 -4.60 -6.33 -8.78
N GLN A 97 -4.97 -7.37 -9.53
CA GLN A 97 -5.31 -7.22 -10.95
C GLN A 97 -6.50 -6.27 -11.17
N ALA A 98 -7.54 -6.37 -10.33
CA ALA A 98 -8.69 -5.48 -10.41
C ALA A 98 -8.34 -4.02 -10.08
N ILE A 99 -7.47 -3.79 -9.09
CA ILE A 99 -6.95 -2.48 -8.72
C ILE A 99 -6.14 -1.89 -9.89
N VAL A 100 -5.19 -2.63 -10.46
CA VAL A 100 -4.42 -2.21 -11.65
C VAL A 100 -5.37 -1.84 -12.80
N GLY A 101 -6.38 -2.66 -13.07
CA GLY A 101 -7.38 -2.37 -14.11
C GLY A 101 -8.28 -1.17 -13.80
N LEU A 102 -8.50 -0.83 -12.53
CA LEU A 102 -9.19 0.41 -12.13
C LEU A 102 -8.28 1.64 -12.29
N VAL A 103 -6.98 1.52 -11.96
CA VAL A 103 -5.99 2.59 -12.16
C VAL A 103 -5.89 2.93 -13.65
N GLU A 104 -5.79 1.95 -14.54
CA GLU A 104 -5.78 2.20 -15.99
C GLU A 104 -7.06 2.89 -16.49
N ARG A 105 -8.23 2.50 -15.95
CA ARG A 105 -9.49 3.18 -16.25
C ARG A 105 -9.52 4.62 -15.74
N LEU A 106 -8.96 4.86 -14.55
CA LEU A 106 -8.92 6.19 -13.94
C LEU A 106 -8.17 7.18 -14.83
N ARG A 107 -7.09 6.76 -15.51
CA ARG A 107 -6.26 7.63 -16.36
C ARG A 107 -7.04 8.40 -17.43
N VAL A 108 -8.10 7.78 -17.96
CA VAL A 108 -8.92 8.36 -19.04
C VAL A 108 -10.29 8.83 -18.59
N ALA A 109 -10.73 8.45 -17.39
CA ALA A 109 -12.05 8.79 -16.85
C ALA A 109 -12.22 10.31 -16.65
N GLN A 110 -13.46 10.79 -16.74
CA GLN A 110 -13.78 12.22 -16.60
C GLN A 110 -14.95 12.43 -15.63
N GLY A 111 -14.97 13.58 -14.96
CA GLY A 111 -16.07 14.02 -14.10
C GLY A 111 -16.51 12.93 -13.11
N VAL A 112 -17.81 12.66 -13.06
CA VAL A 112 -18.40 11.65 -12.17
C VAL A 112 -17.80 10.25 -12.36
N GLN A 113 -17.41 9.87 -13.59
CA GLN A 113 -16.78 8.57 -13.83
C GLN A 113 -15.39 8.47 -13.17
N ALA A 114 -14.63 9.57 -13.16
CA ALA A 114 -13.33 9.62 -12.48
C ALA A 114 -13.53 9.49 -10.96
N ALA A 115 -14.46 10.25 -10.38
CA ALA A 115 -14.79 10.17 -8.95
C ALA A 115 -15.27 8.76 -8.54
N ALA A 116 -16.14 8.14 -9.35
CA ALA A 116 -16.60 6.77 -9.12
C ALA A 116 -15.47 5.74 -9.21
N THR A 117 -14.57 5.89 -10.19
CA THR A 117 -13.41 4.99 -10.34
C THR A 117 -12.43 5.14 -9.17
N GLY A 118 -12.13 6.38 -8.75
CA GLY A 118 -11.29 6.65 -7.58
C GLY A 118 -11.89 6.07 -6.30
N THR A 119 -13.20 6.23 -6.10
CA THR A 119 -13.91 5.62 -4.95
C THR A 119 -13.85 4.10 -5.00
N ALA A 120 -14.00 3.49 -6.18
CA ALA A 120 -13.90 2.03 -6.31
C ALA A 120 -12.50 1.51 -5.96
N ILE A 121 -11.43 2.23 -6.34
CA ILE A 121 -10.05 1.91 -5.93
C ILE A 121 -9.93 1.99 -4.40
N GLN A 122 -10.41 3.08 -3.80
CA GLN A 122 -10.38 3.28 -2.35
C GLN A 122 -11.04 2.14 -1.57
N GLU A 123 -12.27 1.78 -1.93
CA GLU A 123 -13.02 0.77 -1.18
C GLU A 123 -12.45 -0.64 -1.40
N LEU A 124 -12.01 -0.96 -2.62
CA LEU A 124 -11.37 -2.24 -2.90
C LEU A 124 -10.04 -2.37 -2.15
N PHE A 125 -9.21 -1.32 -2.15
CA PHE A 125 -7.94 -1.32 -1.42
C PHE A 125 -8.16 -1.39 0.10
N ALA A 126 -9.17 -0.70 0.64
CA ALA A 126 -9.52 -0.81 2.06
C ALA A 126 -9.89 -2.24 2.47
N VAL A 127 -10.72 -2.94 1.68
CA VAL A 127 -11.08 -4.34 1.93
C VAL A 127 -9.87 -5.26 1.74
N HIS A 128 -9.02 -4.97 0.77
CA HIS A 128 -7.78 -5.70 0.54
C HIS A 128 -6.86 -5.66 1.78
N LEU A 129 -6.54 -4.46 2.26
CA LEU A 129 -5.73 -4.25 3.46
C LEU A 129 -6.36 -4.86 4.72
N ASP A 130 -7.69 -4.83 4.85
CA ASP A 130 -8.37 -5.47 5.99
C ASP A 130 -8.10 -6.98 6.03
N LYS A 131 -8.17 -7.66 4.88
CA LYS A 131 -7.88 -9.10 4.81
C LYS A 131 -6.42 -9.39 5.06
N GLU A 132 -5.52 -8.57 4.54
CA GLU A 132 -4.09 -8.74 4.77
C GLU A 132 -3.74 -8.60 6.25
N ASN A 133 -4.17 -7.50 6.87
CA ASN A 133 -3.89 -7.17 8.26
C ASN A 133 -4.56 -8.14 9.24
N ARG A 134 -5.80 -8.58 8.95
CA ARG A 134 -6.59 -9.36 9.91
C ARG A 134 -6.56 -10.87 9.68
N LEU A 135 -6.25 -11.31 8.47
CA LEU A 135 -6.27 -12.74 8.11
C LEU A 135 -4.89 -13.22 7.71
N LEU A 136 -4.27 -12.61 6.70
CA LEU A 136 -3.04 -13.11 6.11
C LEU A 136 -1.85 -12.98 7.06
N MET A 137 -1.56 -11.77 7.54
CA MET A 137 -0.41 -11.53 8.42
C MET A 137 -0.52 -12.29 9.75
N PRO A 138 -1.67 -12.33 10.45
CA PRO A 138 -1.81 -13.14 11.66
C PRO A 138 -1.61 -14.64 11.39
N PHE A 139 -2.05 -15.13 10.22
CA PHE A 139 -1.79 -16.51 9.81
C PHE A 139 -0.29 -16.77 9.63
N ILE A 140 0.44 -15.87 8.97
CA ILE A 140 1.90 -15.97 8.80
C ILE A 140 2.60 -15.96 10.18
N VAL A 141 2.23 -15.02 11.06
CA VAL A 141 2.82 -14.90 12.41
C VAL A 141 2.56 -16.16 13.26
N GLN A 142 1.37 -16.75 13.18
CA GLN A 142 0.99 -17.95 13.94
C GLN A 142 1.55 -19.25 13.35
N SER A 143 1.93 -19.25 12.07
CA SER A 143 2.52 -20.40 11.41
C SER A 143 3.97 -20.64 11.89
N PRO A 144 4.32 -21.85 12.36
CA PRO A 144 5.69 -22.17 12.74
C PRO A 144 6.64 -22.27 11.54
N GLU A 145 6.11 -22.52 10.33
CA GLU A 145 6.90 -22.69 9.10
C GLU A 145 7.07 -21.40 8.28
N LEU A 146 6.38 -20.31 8.65
CA LEU A 146 6.44 -19.02 7.95
C LEU A 146 7.03 -17.94 8.87
N SER A 147 7.56 -16.87 8.28
CA SER A 147 8.17 -15.73 8.98
C SER A 147 7.72 -14.44 8.31
N LEU A 148 6.95 -13.61 9.02
CA LEU A 148 6.54 -12.31 8.50
C LEU A 148 7.75 -11.39 8.42
N ALA A 149 8.66 -11.47 9.40
CA ALA A 149 9.86 -10.65 9.43
C ALA A 149 10.75 -10.91 8.20
N ASP A 150 10.94 -12.17 7.81
CA ASP A 150 11.74 -12.52 6.63
C ASP A 150 11.01 -12.15 5.33
N SER A 151 9.67 -12.34 5.30
CA SER A 151 8.85 -11.98 4.13
C SER A 151 8.86 -10.49 3.80
N VAL A 152 9.10 -9.61 4.79
CA VAL A 152 9.14 -8.15 4.58
C VAL A 152 10.55 -7.57 4.62
N GLU A 153 11.57 -8.40 4.82
CA GLU A 153 12.96 -7.96 4.87
C GLU A 153 13.40 -7.38 3.52
N GLY A 154 13.94 -6.16 3.55
CA GLY A 154 14.46 -5.49 2.34
C GLY A 154 13.41 -4.90 1.41
N LEU A 155 12.12 -4.97 1.77
CA LEU A 155 11.03 -4.41 0.98
C LEU A 155 10.64 -3.03 1.52
N HIS A 156 11.36 -1.98 1.10
CA HIS A 156 11.07 -0.61 1.54
C HIS A 156 9.61 -0.18 1.25
N GLU A 157 8.98 -0.77 0.23
CA GLU A 157 7.57 -0.58 -0.12
C GLU A 157 6.58 -1.22 0.88
N LEU A 158 7.03 -2.10 1.78
CA LEU A 158 6.19 -2.78 2.78
C LEU A 158 6.43 -2.30 4.20
N VAL A 159 7.57 -1.66 4.47
CA VAL A 159 7.94 -1.21 5.82
C VAL A 159 7.85 0.32 5.97
N GLY A 160 7.56 1.04 4.88
CA GLY A 160 7.56 2.50 4.82
C GLY A 160 8.97 3.08 4.89
N HIS A 161 9.22 4.16 4.14
CA HIS A 161 10.43 4.95 4.33
C HIS A 161 10.24 5.78 5.60
N GLY A 162 10.99 5.50 6.66
CA GLY A 162 11.29 6.54 7.64
C GLY A 162 11.89 7.71 6.88
N ARG A 163 11.14 8.81 6.70
CA ARG A 163 11.61 9.99 5.98
C ARG A 163 12.84 10.56 6.67
N GLU A 164 14.03 10.12 6.30
CA GLU A 164 15.28 10.80 6.62
C GLU A 164 15.38 12.05 5.75
N HIS A 165 14.65 13.11 6.11
CA HIS A 165 14.93 14.46 5.62
C HIS A 165 16.09 15.04 6.41
N GLY A 166 17.30 14.58 6.09
CA GLY A 166 18.54 15.26 6.45
C GLY A 166 18.81 16.41 5.48
N HIS A 167 18.02 17.49 5.55
CA HIS A 167 18.38 18.77 4.92
C HIS A 167 19.10 19.63 5.97
N GLU A 168 20.41 19.44 6.09
CA GLU A 168 21.29 20.44 6.68
C GLU A 168 21.33 21.63 5.72
N HIS A 169 20.44 22.60 5.96
CA HIS A 169 20.63 23.95 5.46
C HIS A 169 21.51 24.69 6.47
N GLU A 170 22.82 24.66 6.26
CA GLU A 170 23.74 25.58 6.94
C GLU A 170 23.35 27.01 6.57
N HIS A 171 22.94 27.71 7.62
CA HIS A 171 22.58 29.11 7.63
C HIS A 171 23.86 29.91 7.90
N GLU A 172 24.56 30.37 6.86
CA GLU A 172 25.59 31.39 7.04
C GLU A 172 25.16 32.68 6.36
N ALA A 173 24.30 33.40 7.07
CA ALA A 173 24.20 34.83 6.93
C ALA A 173 25.03 35.45 8.07
N ASP A 174 26.08 36.17 7.68
CA ASP A 174 26.31 37.57 8.03
C ASP A 174 27.74 37.86 8.53
N ARG A 175 28.47 38.69 7.78
CA ARG A 175 29.26 39.83 8.31
C ARG A 175 29.85 40.70 7.21
N GLN A 176 29.20 41.85 7.03
CA GLN A 176 29.73 43.19 6.75
C GLN A 176 31.26 43.35 6.57
N LEU A 177 31.67 43.86 5.40
CA LEU A 177 32.19 45.23 5.19
C LEU A 177 32.39 45.52 3.70
#